data_AF-A0A5N4CGU2-F1
#
_entry.id   AF-A0A5N4CGU2-F1
#
_cell.length_a   1.000
_cell.length_b   1.000
_cell.length_c   1.000
_cell.angle_alpha   90.00
_cell.angle_beta   90.00
_cell.angle_gamma   90.00
#
_symmetry.space_group_name_H-M   'P 1'
#
loop_
_entity.id
_entity.type
_entity.pdbx_description
1 polymer ?
#
loop_
_entity_poly.entity_id
_entity_poly.type
_entity_poly.pdbx_seq_one_letter_code
_entity_poly.pdbx_strand_id
1 'polypeptide(L)'
;MNPEAIRSRGVKFFSSCSVDGFKHIVSQPEFECLQNQTVPKVVPQGRVGVCGNGILEPPEQCDCGAEGHCSHIKCCDPVNCALKPMATCGTGPCCDKKTCHVSF
;
A
#
# COMPACT_ATOMS: atom_id res chain seq x y z
N MET A 1 -21.79 11.39 -20.01
CA MET A 1 -20.71 11.73 -19.05
C MET A 1 -19.93 12.92 -19.61
N ASN A 2 -19.59 13.92 -18.80
CA ASN A 2 -18.90 15.12 -19.28
C ASN A 2 -17.36 14.93 -19.23
N PRO A 3 -16.64 14.90 -20.37
CA PRO A 3 -15.20 14.67 -20.41
C PRO A 3 -14.37 15.79 -19.78
N GLU A 4 -14.92 17.00 -19.63
CA GLU A 4 -14.26 18.11 -18.94
C GLU A 4 -14.11 17.87 -17.43
N ALA A 5 -14.92 16.98 -16.85
CA ALA A 5 -14.86 16.65 -15.42
C ALA A 5 -13.52 15.99 -15.03
N ILE A 6 -12.86 15.29 -15.95
CA ILE A 6 -11.57 14.63 -15.74
C ILE A 6 -10.46 15.66 -15.46
N ARG A 7 -10.58 16.87 -16.03
CA ARG A 7 -9.63 17.98 -15.86
C ARG A 7 -10.00 18.95 -14.73
N SER A 8 -11.15 18.76 -14.10
CA SER A 8 -11.56 19.60 -12.98
C SER A 8 -10.68 19.32 -11.77
N ARG A 9 -10.04 20.36 -11.23
CA ARG A 9 -9.26 20.24 -9.99
C ARG A 9 -10.14 19.86 -8.79
N GLY A 10 -11.45 20.11 -8.87
CA GLY A 10 -12.48 19.64 -7.95
C GLY A 10 -12.23 20.00 -6.48
N VAL A 11 -13.21 19.69 -5.63
CA VAL A 11 -12.97 19.66 -4.19
C VAL A 11 -12.46 18.28 -3.85
N LYS A 12 -11.26 18.19 -3.27
CA LYS A 12 -10.64 16.91 -2.86
C LYS A 12 -11.03 16.47 -1.45
N PHE A 13 -11.68 17.34 -0.69
CA PHE A 13 -12.06 17.14 0.69
C PHE A 13 -13.57 17.07 0.85
N PHE A 14 -14.04 16.13 1.66
CA PHE A 14 -15.42 16.10 2.10
C PHE A 14 -15.63 17.09 3.24
N SER A 15 -16.79 17.75 3.29
CA SER A 15 -17.18 18.53 4.46
C SER A 15 -17.37 17.61 5.67
N SER A 16 -17.24 18.15 6.89
CA SER A 16 -17.49 17.40 8.12
C SER A 16 -18.87 16.73 8.12
N CYS A 17 -19.92 17.44 7.68
CA CYS A 17 -21.27 16.89 7.55
C CYS A 17 -21.33 15.69 6.60
N SER A 18 -20.55 15.71 5.51
CA SER A 18 -20.49 14.61 4.55
C SER A 18 -19.78 13.39 5.15
N VAL A 19 -18.71 13.61 5.91
CA VAL A 19 -17.97 12.54 6.61
C VAL A 19 -18.86 11.90 7.68
N ASP A 20 -19.58 12.70 8.46
CA ASP A 20 -20.46 12.17 9.51
C ASP A 20 -21.68 11.45 8.93
N GLY A 21 -22.27 11.96 7.84
CA GLY A 21 -23.31 11.25 7.11
C GLY A 21 -22.82 9.90 6.55
N PHE A 22 -21.61 9.87 6.00
CA PHE A 22 -21.00 8.64 5.52
C PHE A 22 -20.83 7.61 6.63
N LYS A 23 -20.29 7.99 7.81
CA LYS A 23 -20.14 7.09 8.97
C LYS A 23 -21.47 6.45 9.37
N HIS A 24 -22.55 7.22 9.36
CA HIS A 24 -23.88 6.72 9.70
C HIS A 24 -24.37 5.68 8.68
N ILE A 25 -24.22 5.99 7.38
CA ILE A 25 -24.68 5.12 6.28
C ILE A 25 -23.90 3.80 6.25
N VAL A 26 -22.57 3.84 6.34
CA VAL A 26 -21.75 2.61 6.25
C VAL A 26 -21.93 1.67 7.43
N SER A 27 -22.46 2.16 8.56
CA SER A 27 -22.75 1.35 9.74
C SER A 27 -24.08 0.59 9.63
N GLN A 28 -24.88 0.85 8.59
CA GLN A 28 -26.16 0.18 8.39
C GLN A 28 -25.97 -1.24 7.80
N PRO A 29 -26.84 -2.21 8.13
CA PRO A 29 -26.70 -3.60 7.71
C PRO A 29 -26.74 -3.79 6.19
N GLU A 30 -27.40 -2.89 5.46
CA GLU A 30 -27.48 -2.91 4.00
C GLU A 30 -26.11 -2.71 3.31
N PHE A 31 -25.11 -2.20 4.05
CA PHE A 31 -23.75 -1.95 3.56
C PHE A 31 -22.73 -2.99 4.03
N GLU A 32 -23.18 -4.07 4.68
CA GLU A 32 -22.30 -5.15 5.19
C GLU A 32 -21.41 -5.74 4.08
N CYS A 33 -21.91 -5.83 2.83
CA CYS A 33 -21.12 -6.32 1.70
C CYS A 33 -19.93 -5.42 1.31
N LEU A 34 -19.96 -4.14 1.67
CA LEU A 34 -18.87 -3.19 1.45
C LEU A 34 -17.93 -3.07 2.67
N GLN A 35 -18.38 -3.51 3.85
CA GLN A 35 -17.57 -3.54 5.07
C GLN A 35 -16.58 -4.70 5.07
N ASN A 36 -16.96 -5.82 4.46
CA ASN A 36 -16.09 -6.97 4.26
C ASN A 36 -15.06 -6.66 3.16
N GLN A 37 -14.01 -5.93 3.52
CA GLN A 37 -12.78 -5.87 2.72
C GLN A 37 -12.07 -7.24 2.76
N THR A 38 -12.61 -8.25 2.08
CA THR A 38 -11.71 -9.06 1.27
C THR A 38 -11.24 -8.12 0.19
N VAL A 39 -10.20 -7.32 0.46
CA VAL A 39 -9.59 -6.43 -0.55
C VAL A 39 -9.44 -7.29 -1.79
N PRO A 40 -10.29 -7.14 -2.83
CA PRO A 40 -9.95 -7.78 -4.06
C PRO A 40 -8.64 -7.09 -4.41
N LYS A 41 -7.60 -7.86 -4.68
CA LYS A 41 -6.40 -7.35 -5.36
C LYS A 41 -6.83 -6.87 -6.74
N VAL A 42 -7.72 -5.89 -6.83
CA VAL A 42 -7.82 -4.99 -7.96
C VAL A 42 -6.56 -4.16 -7.83
N VAL A 43 -5.44 -4.76 -8.20
CA VAL A 43 -4.28 -4.00 -8.64
C VAL A 43 -4.88 -3.15 -9.77
N PRO A 44 -5.00 -1.82 -9.61
CA PRO A 44 -5.42 -1.00 -10.72
C PRO A 44 -4.46 -1.36 -11.85
N GLN A 45 -4.95 -1.89 -12.97
CA GLN A 45 -4.13 -2.14 -14.14
C GLN A 45 -3.45 -0.80 -14.47
N GLY A 46 -2.20 -0.62 -14.05
CA GLY A 46 -1.46 0.65 -14.20
C GLY A 46 -0.92 1.32 -12.92
N ARG A 47 -1.19 0.85 -11.68
CA ARG A 47 -0.36 1.29 -10.54
C ARG A 47 0.91 0.44 -10.51
N VAL A 48 1.96 0.96 -11.14
CA VAL A 48 3.33 0.49 -10.90
C VAL A 48 3.70 0.96 -9.50
N GLY A 49 4.02 0.03 -8.59
CA GLY A 49 4.52 0.35 -7.25
C GLY A 49 5.72 1.31 -7.31
N VAL A 50 5.86 2.17 -6.30
CA VAL A 50 6.96 3.14 -6.25
C VAL A 50 8.05 2.62 -5.32
N CYS A 51 9.07 2.00 -5.92
CA CYS A 51 10.17 1.44 -5.17
C CYS A 51 10.92 2.49 -4.34
N GLY A 52 11.07 2.21 -3.03
CA GLY A 52 11.79 3.04 -2.08
C GLY A 52 10.90 4.01 -1.29
N ASN A 53 9.57 3.90 -1.43
CA ASN A 53 8.61 4.68 -0.64
C ASN A 53 8.30 4.03 0.73
N GLY A 54 8.83 2.82 0.98
CA GLY A 54 8.66 2.06 2.22
C GLY A 54 7.32 1.31 2.31
N ILE A 55 6.54 1.26 1.23
CA ILE A 55 5.26 0.59 1.13
C ILE A 55 5.43 -0.60 0.19
N LEU A 56 5.14 -1.81 0.69
CA LEU A 56 5.20 -3.00 -0.14
C LEU A 56 4.01 -3.04 -1.12
N GLU A 57 4.26 -2.71 -2.39
CA GLU A 57 3.24 -2.69 -3.45
C GLU A 57 3.52 -3.77 -4.51
N PRO A 58 2.52 -4.46 -5.08
CA PRO A 58 2.75 -5.35 -6.22
C PRO A 58 3.32 -4.55 -7.42
N PRO A 59 4.39 -4.98 -8.11
CA PRO A 59 5.03 -6.30 -8.12
C PRO A 59 6.28 -6.45 -7.22
N GLU A 60 6.52 -5.54 -6.28
CA GLU A 60 7.69 -5.54 -5.40
C GLU A 60 7.67 -6.73 -4.44
N GLN A 61 8.87 -7.22 -4.07
CA GLN A 61 9.03 -8.31 -3.10
C GLN A 61 9.39 -7.79 -1.70
N CYS A 62 9.96 -6.58 -1.66
CA CYS A 62 10.28 -5.84 -0.45
C CYS A 62 10.40 -4.35 -0.81
N ASP A 63 10.08 -3.47 0.13
CA ASP A 63 10.46 -2.06 0.08
C ASP A 63 11.02 -1.67 1.47
N CYS A 64 12.31 -1.37 1.54
CA CYS A 64 12.99 -1.00 2.78
C CYS A 64 13.20 0.52 2.93
N GLY A 65 12.68 1.31 1.99
CA GLY A 65 12.97 2.74 1.78
C GLY A 65 14.04 2.98 0.71
N ALA A 66 14.28 4.25 0.38
CA ALA A 66 15.30 4.68 -0.58
C ALA A 66 16.71 4.17 -0.22
N GLU A 67 17.59 4.03 -1.21
CA GLU A 67 18.93 3.41 -1.09
C GLU A 67 19.74 3.89 0.13
N GLY A 68 19.77 5.20 0.40
CA GLY A 68 20.50 5.76 1.53
C GLY A 68 19.89 5.45 2.91
N HIS A 69 18.59 5.16 2.99
CA HIS A 69 17.83 4.96 4.23
C HIS A 69 17.20 3.56 4.32
N CYS A 70 17.67 2.60 3.52
CA CYS A 70 17.13 1.25 3.51
C CYS A 70 17.36 0.54 4.85
N SER A 71 16.26 0.24 5.54
CA SER A 71 16.29 -0.36 6.88
C SER A 71 16.75 -1.82 6.92
N HIS A 72 16.68 -2.53 5.78
CA HIS A 72 16.96 -3.96 5.61
C HIS A 72 17.91 -4.22 4.43
N ILE A 73 19.00 -3.44 4.31
CA ILE A 73 19.94 -3.45 3.16
C ILE A 73 20.59 -4.81 2.86
N LYS A 74 20.63 -5.72 3.84
CA LYS A 74 21.15 -7.10 3.64
C LYS A 74 20.12 -8.04 2.99
N CYS A 75 18.84 -7.70 3.08
CA CYS A 75 17.72 -8.55 2.73
C CYS A 75 16.98 -8.05 1.49
N CYS A 76 16.90 -6.73 1.31
CA CYS A 76 16.24 -6.09 0.19
C CYS A 76 17.24 -5.32 -0.68
N ASP A 77 17.08 -5.40 -1.99
CA ASP A 77 17.73 -4.50 -2.94
C ASP A 77 16.87 -3.24 -3.11
N PRO A 78 17.31 -2.08 -2.59
CA PRO A 78 16.53 -0.85 -2.63
C PRO A 78 16.41 -0.22 -4.03
N VAL A 79 17.18 -0.68 -5.03
CA VAL A 79 17.09 -0.19 -6.41
C VAL A 79 15.99 -0.92 -7.17
N ASN A 80 15.86 -2.22 -6.91
CA ASN A 80 14.95 -3.11 -7.64
C ASN A 80 13.71 -3.53 -6.83
N CYS A 81 13.65 -3.17 -5.54
CA CYS A 81 12.63 -3.61 -4.58
C CYS A 81 12.39 -5.13 -4.63
N ALA A 82 13.53 -5.84 -4.70
CA ALA A 82 13.60 -7.29 -4.83
C ALA A 82 14.36 -7.89 -3.65
N LEU A 83 13.98 -9.10 -3.24
CA LEU A 83 14.69 -9.80 -2.17
C LEU A 83 16.07 -10.25 -2.68
N LYS A 84 17.08 -10.11 -1.82
CA LYS A 84 18.41 -10.66 -2.06
C LYS A 84 18.36 -12.20 -1.94
N PRO A 85 19.34 -12.91 -2.54
CA PRO A 85 19.39 -14.37 -2.46
C PRO A 85 19.31 -14.87 -1.01
N MET A 86 18.53 -15.92 -0.79
CA MET A 86 18.30 -16.55 0.52
C MET A 86 17.49 -15.74 1.55
N ALA A 87 17.06 -14.51 1.22
CA ALA A 87 16.15 -13.75 2.08
C ALA A 87 14.71 -14.29 1.93
N THR A 88 14.03 -14.47 3.06
CA THR A 88 12.59 -14.82 3.10
C THR A 88 11.70 -13.63 3.43
N CYS A 89 12.31 -12.53 3.89
CA CYS A 89 11.67 -11.25 4.14
C CYS A 89 12.66 -10.11 3.87
N GLY A 90 12.18 -8.89 3.65
CA GLY A 90 13.02 -7.70 3.44
C GLY A 90 12.41 -6.38 3.90
N THR A 91 11.23 -6.43 4.52
CA THR A 91 10.46 -5.27 5.00
C THR A 91 9.66 -5.68 6.22
N GLY A 92 9.32 -4.70 7.07
CA GLY A 92 8.40 -4.88 8.19
C GLY A 92 9.07 -5.26 9.51
N PRO A 93 8.31 -5.21 10.62
CA PRO A 93 8.84 -5.37 11.97
C PRO A 93 9.24 -6.81 12.30
N CYS A 94 8.61 -7.79 11.67
CA CYS A 94 8.90 -9.22 11.90
C CYS A 94 10.09 -9.72 11.08
N CYS A 95 10.74 -8.88 10.27
CA CYS A 95 11.89 -9.30 9.48
C CYS A 95 13.20 -8.97 10.21
N ASP A 96 13.95 -10.00 10.58
CA ASP A 96 15.26 -9.83 11.20
C ASP A 96 16.27 -9.27 10.17
N LYS A 97 16.88 -8.13 10.52
CA LYS A 97 17.78 -7.37 9.64
C LYS A 97 19.10 -8.08 9.33
N LYS A 98 19.47 -9.09 10.12
CA LYS A 98 20.74 -9.83 10.00
C LYS A 98 20.54 -11.16 9.28
N THR A 99 19.47 -11.89 9.60
CA THR A 99 19.21 -13.22 9.07
C THR A 99 18.28 -13.21 7.87
N CYS A 100 17.52 -12.14 7.66
CA CYS A 100 16.52 -12.03 6.59
C CYS A 100 15.44 -13.14 6.66
N HIS A 101 15.17 -13.59 7.88
CA HIS A 101 14.11 -14.52 8.23
C HIS A 101 13.04 -13.85 9.07
N VAL A 102 11.82 -14.35 8.94
CA VAL A 102 10.71 -13.92 9.79
C VAL A 102 10.97 -14.41 11.20
N SER A 103 11.12 -13.47 12.13
CA SER A 103 11.19 -13.74 13.56
C SER A 103 9.77 -13.73 14.14
N PHE A 104 9.43 -14.80 14.85
CA PHE A 104 8.17 -14.97 15.58
C PHE A 104 8.29 -14.50 17.02
#